data_AF-A0A6P8V7C0-F1
#
_entry.id   AF-A0A6P8V7C0-F1
#
_cell.length_a   1.000
_cell.length_b   1.000
_cell.length_c   1.000
_cell.angle_alpha   90.00
_cell.angle_beta   90.00
_cell.angle_gamma   90.00
#
_symmetry.space_group_name_H-M   'P 1'
#
loop_
_entity.id
_entity.type
_entity.pdbx_description
1 polymer ?
#
loop_
_entity_poly.entity_id
_entity_poly.type
_entity_poly.pdbx_seq_one_letter_code
_entity_poly.pdbx_strand_id
1 'polypeptide(L)'
;MSANASADRKCYVDDKVSKVAWLNRSNIIYAGQDKWSLDPRVDLVTKGQLEYSLRIQKVDVYDEGSYTCSIQTKQQPKTSQVYLIVQE
;
A
#
# COMPACT_ATOMS: atom_id res chain seq x y z
N MET A 1 -2.21 -11.28 23.20
CA MET A 1 -3.35 -10.33 23.09
C MET A 1 -2.84 -9.06 22.41
N SER A 2 -2.99 -8.94 21.09
CA SER A 2 -3.02 -7.65 20.40
C SER A 2 -3.75 -7.80 19.06
N ALA A 3 -5.02 -8.17 19.10
CA ALA A 3 -5.83 -8.41 17.90
C ALA A 3 -6.30 -7.12 17.18
N ASN A 4 -5.70 -5.96 17.46
CA ASN A 4 -6.18 -4.65 17.00
C ASN A 4 -5.10 -3.71 16.42
N ALA A 5 -3.89 -4.19 16.12
CA ALA A 5 -2.88 -3.35 15.49
C ALA A 5 -3.23 -3.09 14.00
N SER A 6 -3.13 -1.83 13.56
CA SER A 6 -3.22 -1.44 12.15
C SER A 6 -1.88 -0.91 11.65
N ALA A 7 -1.46 -1.31 10.45
CA ALA A 7 -0.23 -0.84 9.83
C ALA A 7 -0.52 0.09 8.65
N ASP A 8 -0.01 1.32 8.73
CA ASP A 8 -0.05 2.28 7.62
C ASP A 8 1.27 2.25 6.85
N ARG A 9 1.20 2.04 5.53
CA ARG A 9 2.33 2.04 4.59
C ARG A 9 2.18 3.25 3.70
N LYS A 10 3.03 4.25 3.94
CA LYS A 10 2.94 5.53 3.25
C LYS A 10 3.56 5.45 1.87
N CYS A 11 2.86 6.01 0.89
CA CYS A 11 3.42 6.30 -0.42
C CYS A 11 2.94 7.68 -0.85
N TYR A 12 3.87 8.47 -1.37
CA TYR A 12 3.58 9.82 -1.84
C TYR A 12 3.74 9.88 -3.35
N VAL A 13 2.71 10.38 -4.03
CA VAL A 13 2.71 10.59 -5.48
C VAL A 13 3.06 12.04 -5.80
N ASP A 14 3.83 12.26 -6.87
CA ASP A 14 4.34 13.60 -7.21
C ASP A 14 3.32 14.47 -7.97
N ASP A 15 2.39 13.85 -8.73
CA ASP A 15 1.41 14.55 -9.56
C ASP A 15 0.16 13.68 -9.78
N LYS A 16 -1.01 14.32 -9.94
CA LYS A 16 -2.33 13.72 -10.17
C LYS A 16 -2.43 12.88 -11.45
N VAL A 17 -1.53 13.08 -12.40
CA VAL A 17 -1.53 12.34 -13.68
C VAL A 17 -0.82 10.98 -13.56
N SER A 18 -0.09 10.74 -12.46
CA SER A 18 0.67 9.50 -12.29
C SER A 18 -0.28 8.33 -12.03
N LYS A 19 -0.06 7.20 -12.71
CA LYS A 19 -0.73 5.94 -12.34
C LYS A 19 0.00 5.36 -11.14
N VAL A 20 -0.71 4.86 -10.15
CA VAL A 20 -0.10 4.33 -8.93
C VAL A 20 -0.75 3.00 -8.54
N ALA A 21 0.05 2.07 -8.02
CA ALA A 21 -0.42 0.79 -7.52
C ALA A 21 0.31 0.37 -6.24
N TRP A 22 -0.41 -0.26 -5.33
CA TRP A 22 0.16 -1.00 -4.21
C TRP A 22 0.17 -2.49 -4.52
N LEU A 23 1.29 -3.15 -4.24
CA LEU A 23 1.46 -4.58 -4.40
C LEU A 23 1.91 -5.22 -3.09
N ASN A 24 1.45 -6.44 -2.83
CA ASN A 24 2.08 -7.36 -1.87
C ASN A 24 2.87 -8.37 -2.68
N ARG A 25 4.21 -8.31 -2.61
CA ARG A 25 5.12 -9.04 -3.52
C ARG A 25 4.81 -8.69 -4.99
N SER A 26 4.16 -9.60 -5.72
CA SER A 26 3.76 -9.41 -7.13
C SER A 26 2.24 -9.26 -7.32
N ASN A 27 1.45 -9.35 -6.25
CA ASN A 27 -0.02 -9.29 -6.32
C ASN A 27 -0.48 -7.84 -6.15
N ILE A 28 -1.34 -7.36 -7.06
CA ILE A 28 -1.92 -6.02 -6.99
C ILE A 28 -2.95 -5.98 -5.87
N ILE A 29 -2.81 -5.01 -4.96
CA ILE A 29 -3.76 -4.75 -3.87
C ILE A 29 -4.73 -3.64 -4.31
N TYR A 30 -4.17 -2.52 -4.77
CA TYR A 30 -4.89 -1.39 -5.33
C TYR A 30 -4.17 -0.88 -6.57
N ALA A 31 -4.93 -0.49 -7.59
CA ALA A 31 -4.45 0.27 -8.74
C ALA A 31 -5.31 1.54 -8.88
N GLY A 32 -4.73 2.70 -8.58
CA GLY A 32 -5.52 3.91 -8.39
C GLY A 32 -6.55 3.74 -7.27
N GLN A 33 -7.83 3.96 -7.56
CA GLN A 33 -8.90 3.74 -6.57
C GLN A 33 -9.48 2.32 -6.64
N ASP A 34 -9.07 1.50 -7.62
CA ASP A 34 -9.63 0.17 -7.82
C ASP A 34 -8.98 -0.80 -6.82
N LYS A 35 -9.82 -1.44 -5.99
CA LYS A 35 -9.39 -2.50 -5.07
C LYS A 35 -9.35 -3.84 -5.82
N TRP A 36 -8.18 -4.45 -5.88
CA TRP A 36 -7.95 -5.76 -6.51
C TRP A 36 -7.82 -6.89 -5.48
N SER A 37 -7.33 -6.56 -4.28
CA SER A 37 -7.25 -7.53 -3.19
C SER A 37 -8.64 -7.92 -2.69
N LEU A 38 -8.83 -9.22 -2.45
CA LEU A 38 -10.01 -9.78 -1.80
C LEU A 38 -9.95 -9.66 -0.27
N ASP A 39 -8.81 -9.25 0.31
CA ASP A 39 -8.67 -9.10 1.74
C ASP A 39 -9.53 -7.91 2.24
N PRO A 40 -10.53 -8.14 3.11
CA PRO A 40 -11.37 -7.07 3.62
C PRO A 40 -10.61 -6.14 4.58
N ARG A 41 -9.46 -6.54 5.10
CA ARG A 41 -8.67 -5.77 6.06
C ARG A 41 -7.84 -4.64 5.43
N VAL A 42 -7.67 -4.65 4.10
CA VAL A 42 -6.85 -3.65 3.40
C VAL A 42 -7.68 -2.48 2.87
N ASP A 43 -7.27 -1.28 3.25
CA ASP A 43 -7.90 -0.03 2.85
C ASP A 43 -6.87 0.90 2.19
N LEU A 44 -7.34 1.67 1.22
CA LEU A 44 -6.57 2.77 0.67
C LEU A 44 -6.84 4.04 1.48
N VAL A 45 -5.79 4.65 2.00
CA VAL A 45 -5.83 5.93 2.69
C VAL A 45 -5.32 7.00 1.74
N THR A 46 -6.23 7.85 1.28
CA THR A 46 -5.90 9.05 0.51
C THR A 46 -6.13 10.28 1.38
N LYS A 47 -5.10 11.12 1.52
CA LYS A 47 -5.21 12.43 2.18
C LYS A 47 -4.50 13.49 1.35
N GLY A 48 -5.22 14.56 1.06
CA GLY A 48 -4.75 15.56 0.11
C GLY A 48 -4.52 14.95 -1.27
N GLN A 49 -3.68 15.61 -2.08
CA GLN A 49 -3.45 15.20 -3.47
C GLN A 49 -2.28 14.25 -3.66
N LEU A 50 -1.47 14.03 -2.61
CA LEU A 50 -0.18 13.35 -2.71
C LEU A 50 -0.11 12.07 -1.89
N GLU A 51 -0.96 11.87 -0.87
CA GLU A 51 -0.91 10.65 -0.06
C GLU A 51 -1.71 9.51 -0.72
N TYR A 52 -1.01 8.40 -0.97
CA TYR A 52 -1.55 7.15 -1.49
C TYR A 52 -1.09 6.01 -0.57
N SER A 53 -1.55 6.01 0.68
CA SER A 53 -1.09 5.07 1.71
C SER A 53 -1.94 3.80 1.73
N LEU A 54 -1.32 2.65 1.96
CA LEU A 54 -2.03 1.38 2.22
C LEU A 54 -2.17 1.17 3.72
N ARG A 55 -3.39 0.91 4.19
CA ARG A 55 -3.67 0.52 5.58
C ARG A 55 -4.07 -0.94 5.64
N ILE A 56 -3.45 -1.70 6.53
CA ILE A 56 -3.84 -3.08 6.85
C ILE A 56 -4.36 -3.09 8.28
N GLN A 57 -5.64 -3.42 8.46
CA GLN A 57 -6.27 -3.57 9.76
C GLN A 57 -6.04 -4.99 10.31
N LYS A 58 -6.05 -5.16 11.64
CA LYS A 58 -5.91 -6.48 12.28
C LYS A 58 -4.72 -7.24 11.70
N VAL A 59 -3.56 -6.60 11.75
CA VAL A 59 -2.30 -7.13 11.22
C VAL A 59 -1.98 -8.44 11.94
N ASP A 60 -1.58 -9.44 11.17
CA ASP A 60 -1.17 -10.76 11.60
C ASP A 60 0.26 -11.07 11.10
N VAL A 61 0.92 -12.06 11.70
CA VAL A 61 2.29 -12.47 11.33
C VAL A 61 2.40 -12.87 9.86
N TYR A 62 1.32 -13.35 9.25
CA TYR A 62 1.29 -13.68 7.82
C TYR A 62 1.28 -12.45 6.89
N ASP A 63 0.97 -11.26 7.42
CA ASP A 63 1.04 -10.02 6.67
C ASP A 63 2.47 -9.50 6.54
N GLU A 64 3.42 -10.03 7.33
CA GLU A 64 4.84 -9.69 7.25
C GLU A 64 5.39 -9.94 5.85
N GLY A 65 6.12 -8.95 5.34
CA GLY A 65 6.78 -9.04 4.05
C GLY A 65 6.88 -7.72 3.32
N SER A 66 7.21 -7.83 2.03
CA SER A 66 7.45 -6.68 1.19
C SER A 66 6.19 -6.18 0.49
N TYR A 67 5.93 -4.89 0.68
CA TYR A 67 4.89 -4.14 -0.01
C TYR A 67 5.55 -3.10 -0.91
N THR A 68 5.07 -2.99 -2.14
CA THR A 68 5.64 -2.10 -3.14
C THR A 68 4.61 -1.10 -3.58
N CYS A 69 4.93 0.19 -3.48
CA CYS A 69 4.22 1.25 -4.16
C CYS A 69 4.91 1.52 -5.50
N SER A 70 4.21 1.28 -6.60
CA SER A 70 4.68 1.55 -7.96
C SER A 70 3.97 2.76 -8.51
N ILE A 71 4.73 3.79 -8.91
CA ILE A 71 4.24 5.04 -9.47
C ILE A 71 4.76 5.14 -10.90
N GLN A 72 3.86 5.10 -11.87
CA GLN A 72 4.17 5.36 -13.26
C GLN A 72 3.95 6.84 -13.56
N THR A 73 5.04 7.59 -13.69
CA THR A 73 5.03 8.98 -14.15
C THR A 73 5.21 9.05 -15.67
N LYS A 74 5.02 10.23 -16.28
CA LYS A 74 5.28 10.44 -17.73
C LYS A 74 6.75 10.27 -18.12
N GLN A 75 7.68 10.51 -17.20
CA GLN A 75 9.11 10.49 -17.49
C GLN A 75 9.71 9.11 -17.20
N GLN A 76 9.60 8.66 -15.95
CA GLN A 76 10.16 7.39 -15.50
C GLN A 76 9.28 6.75 -14.41
N PRO A 77 9.14 5.42 -14.39
CA PRO A 77 8.56 4.72 -13.26
C PRO A 77 9.38 4.94 -11.99
N LYS A 78 8.71 5.04 -10.85
CA LYS A 78 9.30 5.09 -9.51
C LYS A 78 8.70 3.98 -8.67
N THR A 79 9.54 3.24 -7.96
CA THR A 79 9.11 2.18 -7.05
C THR A 79 9.63 2.46 -5.65
N SER A 80 8.74 2.45 -4.67
CA SER A 80 9.09 2.50 -3.25
C SER A 80 8.69 1.19 -2.61
N GLN A 81 9.68 0.46 -2.08
CA GLN A 81 9.46 -0.81 -1.39
C GLN A 81 9.54 -0.59 0.11
N VAL A 82 8.55 -1.08 0.83
CA VAL A 82 8.45 -0.99 2.29
C VAL A 82 8.28 -2.41 2.84
N TYR A 83 9.08 -2.77 3.84
CA TYR A 83 8.94 -4.05 4.52
C TYR A 83 8.08 -3.88 5.78
N LEU A 84 6.96 -4.60 5.86
CA LEU A 84 6.15 -4.71 7.08
C LEU A 84 6.77 -5.78 7.95
N ILE A 85 7.28 -5.40 9.13
CA ILE A 85 7.70 -6.31 10.20
C ILE A 85 6.58 -6.39 11.22
N VAL A 86 6.20 -7.60 11.63
CA VAL A 86 5.19 -7.84 12.67
C VAL A 86 5.90 -8.40 13.90
N GLN A 87 5.69 -7.79 15.06
CA GLN A 87 6.20 -8.28 16.33
C GLN A 87 5.07 -8.97 17.10
N GLU A 88 5.32 -10.18 17.61
CA GLU A 88 4.39 -10.96 18.44
C GLU A 88 4.20 -10.39 19.86
#